data_AF-A0A7Y0CF66-F1
#
_entry.id   AF-A0A7Y0CF66-F1
#
_cell.length_a   1.000
_cell.length_b   1.000
_cell.length_c   1.000
_cell.angle_alpha   90.00
_cell.angle_beta   90.00
_cell.angle_gamma   90.00
#
_symmetry.space_group_name_H-M   'P 1'
#
loop_
_entity.id
_entity.type
_entity.pdbx_description
1 polymer ?
#
loop_
_entity_poly.entity_id
_entity_poly.type
_entity_poly.pdbx_seq_one_letter_code
_entity_poly.pdbx_strand_id
1 'polypeptide(L)'
;SLSFTVDALASAQTSVTGPVTGAAGVFGGTMPTSATIVTGSGVSATTATFDLTGITTLAGLATAINGAHTGVSASVVTISPTQSRLQLTGATGASSAFDLYAGTVTAADLASATPPTAAVARSAATTAAGDARITLWPGSGSAQVATSASNTFGNVLTGVNVTVNSLTATGAAPVTVTMSRDTSAVSNFASSLVANITTVLSEISTRTAATTTTASDGTTHVTGGVLSGQSNVRRLSGAILSAASAPVNGLSPSSIGIVLKQDGTLTYDAGVFAAALAADPAKVQSILTGVATALQTVATQASDPTIGTLTTSITSQQSVRDRLSTQISDWDTTLALRRTALEKTYSALEVSLSNLNAQSSYLTNMLGSLTTSSSTSSKIGG
;
A
#
# COMPACT_ATOMS: atom_id res chain seq x y z
N SER A 1 -35.26 11.30 1.75
CA SER A 1 -35.31 9.85 1.98
C SER A 1 -35.87 9.18 0.73
N LEU A 2 -35.59 7.89 0.54
CA LEU A 2 -36.16 7.07 -0.54
C LEU A 2 -36.85 5.87 0.07
N SER A 3 -38.07 5.56 -0.39
CA SER A 3 -38.82 4.38 0.04
C SER A 3 -38.98 3.38 -1.10
N PHE A 4 -38.77 2.09 -0.82
CA PHE A 4 -38.94 1.03 -1.83
C PHE A 4 -39.39 -0.31 -1.22
N THR A 5 -39.97 -1.18 -2.06
CA THR A 5 -40.13 -2.62 -1.78
C THR A 5 -39.16 -3.43 -2.62
N VAL A 6 -38.73 -4.57 -2.09
CA VAL A 6 -37.92 -5.56 -2.83
C VAL A 6 -38.85 -6.65 -3.33
N ASP A 7 -39.03 -6.70 -4.65
CA ASP A 7 -40.00 -7.59 -5.29
C ASP A 7 -39.35 -8.87 -5.82
N ALA A 8 -38.07 -8.80 -6.22
CA ALA A 8 -37.27 -9.94 -6.64
C ALA A 8 -35.78 -9.73 -6.29
N LEU A 9 -35.06 -10.81 -6.01
CA LEU A 9 -33.60 -10.81 -5.93
C LEU A 9 -33.02 -11.28 -7.25
N ALA A 10 -31.82 -10.80 -7.59
CA ALA A 10 -31.10 -11.28 -8.75
C ALA A 10 -30.71 -12.74 -8.53
N SER A 11 -31.01 -13.58 -9.53
CA SER A 11 -30.71 -15.00 -9.51
C SER A 11 -29.75 -15.36 -10.63
N ALA A 12 -28.82 -16.27 -10.33
CA ALA A 12 -27.98 -16.91 -11.32
C ALA A 12 -28.70 -18.11 -11.92
N GLN A 13 -28.57 -18.31 -13.24
CA GLN A 13 -29.04 -19.54 -13.84
C GLN A 13 -28.27 -20.72 -13.25
N THR A 14 -28.99 -21.71 -12.74
CA THR A 14 -28.43 -23.02 -12.41
C THR A 14 -29.10 -24.06 -13.30
N SER A 15 -28.30 -24.85 -14.00
CA SER A 15 -28.76 -25.95 -14.85
C SER A 15 -28.05 -27.23 -14.43
N VAL A 16 -28.78 -28.34 -14.41
CA VAL A 16 -28.23 -29.64 -14.06
C VAL A 16 -28.57 -30.62 -15.18
N THR A 17 -27.57 -31.34 -15.69
CA THR A 17 -27.82 -32.35 -16.73
C THR A 17 -28.66 -33.49 -16.20
N GLY A 18 -29.21 -34.30 -17.11
CA GLY A 18 -29.62 -35.66 -16.79
C GLY A 18 -28.47 -36.48 -16.19
N PRO A 19 -28.77 -37.64 -15.56
CA PRO A 19 -27.73 -38.52 -15.07
C PRO A 19 -26.87 -39.07 -16.21
N VAL A 20 -25.56 -39.03 -16.04
CA VAL A 20 -24.57 -39.42 -17.05
C VAL A 20 -23.44 -40.25 -16.43
N THR A 21 -22.89 -41.16 -17.22
CA THR A 21 -21.74 -42.01 -16.87
C THR A 21 -20.40 -41.44 -17.36
N GLY A 22 -20.43 -40.44 -18.25
CA GLY A 22 -19.25 -39.80 -18.85
C GLY A 22 -19.62 -38.54 -19.64
N ALA A 23 -18.63 -37.80 -20.15
CA ALA A 23 -18.83 -36.50 -20.80
C ALA A 23 -19.73 -36.58 -22.05
N ALA A 24 -19.59 -37.64 -22.86
CA ALA A 24 -20.40 -37.85 -24.05
C ALA A 24 -21.91 -37.93 -23.76
N GLY A 25 -22.29 -38.38 -22.56
CA GLY A 25 -23.69 -38.44 -22.13
C GLY A 25 -24.36 -37.07 -22.02
N VAL A 26 -23.58 -35.99 -21.79
CA VAL A 26 -24.10 -34.61 -21.78
C VAL A 26 -24.59 -34.19 -23.17
N PHE A 27 -24.00 -34.76 -24.23
CA PHE A 27 -24.28 -34.42 -25.62
C PHE A 27 -25.07 -35.52 -26.35
N GLY A 28 -25.82 -36.36 -25.62
CA GLY A 28 -26.65 -37.41 -26.22
C GLY A 28 -25.90 -38.68 -26.65
N GLY A 29 -24.68 -38.90 -26.14
CA GLY A 29 -23.94 -40.16 -26.26
C GLY A 29 -22.71 -40.10 -27.18
N THR A 30 -22.53 -39.02 -27.95
CA THR A 30 -21.34 -38.80 -28.77
C THR A 30 -20.64 -37.52 -28.33
N MET A 31 -19.33 -37.58 -28.10
CA MET A 31 -18.54 -36.41 -27.70
C MET A 31 -18.21 -35.54 -28.91
N PRO A 32 -18.59 -34.26 -28.95
CA PRO A 32 -18.19 -33.36 -30.03
C PRO A 32 -16.73 -32.92 -29.85
N THR A 33 -16.09 -32.44 -30.93
CA THR A 33 -14.73 -31.87 -30.89
C THR A 33 -14.69 -30.47 -30.31
N SER A 34 -15.82 -29.75 -30.31
CA SER A 34 -15.98 -28.44 -29.68
C SER A 34 -17.36 -28.33 -29.01
N ALA A 35 -17.52 -27.35 -28.14
CA ALA A 35 -18.82 -26.93 -27.63
C ALA A 35 -18.89 -25.42 -27.57
N THR A 36 -20.11 -24.88 -27.56
CA THR A 36 -20.36 -23.43 -27.52
C THR A 36 -21.29 -23.09 -26.37
N ILE A 37 -20.88 -22.15 -25.52
CA ILE A 37 -21.76 -21.50 -24.55
C ILE A 37 -22.31 -20.23 -25.19
N VAL A 38 -23.62 -20.05 -25.09
CA VAL A 38 -24.31 -18.85 -25.55
C VAL A 38 -24.93 -18.17 -24.34
N THR A 39 -24.47 -16.98 -23.98
CA THR A 39 -25.06 -16.15 -22.93
C THR A 39 -25.92 -15.04 -23.54
N GLY A 40 -26.94 -14.55 -22.83
CA GLY A 40 -27.84 -13.52 -23.35
C GLY A 40 -28.82 -14.03 -24.40
N SER A 41 -29.66 -13.16 -24.95
CA SER A 41 -30.68 -13.52 -25.95
C SER A 41 -30.77 -12.48 -27.06
N GLY A 42 -31.27 -12.89 -28.23
CA GLY A 42 -31.41 -12.03 -29.40
C GLY A 42 -30.07 -11.44 -29.87
N VAL A 43 -30.06 -10.17 -30.25
CA VAL A 43 -28.87 -9.46 -30.79
C VAL A 43 -27.78 -9.28 -29.72
N SER A 44 -28.11 -9.40 -28.43
CA SER A 44 -27.15 -9.29 -27.32
C SER A 44 -26.56 -10.65 -26.90
N ALA A 45 -26.85 -11.73 -27.64
CA ALA A 45 -26.29 -13.04 -27.36
C ALA A 45 -24.77 -13.06 -27.63
N THR A 46 -23.99 -13.55 -26.68
CA THR A 46 -22.55 -13.74 -26.83
C THR A 46 -22.25 -15.23 -26.92
N THR A 47 -21.52 -15.64 -27.96
CA THR A 47 -21.12 -17.03 -28.20
C THR A 47 -19.65 -17.22 -27.81
N ALA A 48 -19.34 -18.26 -27.06
CA ALA A 48 -17.97 -18.66 -26.74
C ALA A 48 -17.78 -20.15 -27.02
N THR A 49 -17.00 -20.46 -28.05
CA THR A 49 -16.66 -21.82 -28.45
C THR A 49 -15.34 -22.25 -27.84
N PHE A 50 -15.27 -23.48 -27.34
CA PHE A 50 -14.07 -24.06 -26.74
C PHE A 50 -13.83 -25.49 -27.23
N ASP A 51 -12.57 -25.90 -27.21
CA ASP A 51 -12.12 -27.21 -27.67
C ASP A 51 -12.43 -28.30 -26.64
N LEU A 52 -12.88 -29.45 -27.15
CA LEU A 52 -13.18 -30.66 -26.39
C LEU A 52 -12.35 -31.86 -26.86
N THR A 53 -11.38 -31.65 -27.75
CA THR A 53 -10.53 -32.71 -28.30
C THR A 53 -9.80 -33.47 -27.18
N GLY A 54 -9.96 -34.80 -27.18
CA GLY A 54 -9.32 -35.67 -26.18
C GLY A 54 -10.00 -35.71 -24.81
N ILE A 55 -11.08 -34.96 -24.60
CA ILE A 55 -11.83 -34.95 -23.33
C ILE A 55 -12.86 -36.08 -23.31
N THR A 56 -12.75 -36.98 -22.34
CA THR A 56 -13.66 -38.13 -22.17
C THR A 56 -14.39 -38.14 -20.82
N THR A 57 -13.84 -37.43 -19.82
CA THR A 57 -14.36 -37.43 -18.44
C THR A 57 -15.20 -36.18 -18.15
N LEU A 58 -16.19 -36.31 -17.27
CA LEU A 58 -17.00 -35.19 -16.78
C LEU A 58 -16.15 -34.12 -16.09
N ALA A 59 -15.10 -34.53 -15.37
CA ALA A 59 -14.15 -33.62 -14.77
C ALA A 59 -13.38 -32.81 -15.83
N GLY A 60 -12.93 -33.46 -16.92
CA GLY A 60 -12.30 -32.77 -18.05
C GLY A 60 -13.25 -31.77 -18.72
N LEU A 61 -14.52 -32.14 -18.90
CA LEU A 61 -15.54 -31.23 -19.45
C LEU A 61 -15.79 -30.03 -18.52
N ALA A 62 -15.89 -30.25 -17.21
CA ALA A 62 -16.04 -29.16 -16.24
C ALA A 62 -14.84 -28.20 -16.29
N THR A 63 -13.62 -28.73 -16.35
CA THR A 63 -12.39 -27.93 -16.50
C THR A 63 -12.39 -27.12 -17.79
N ALA A 64 -12.80 -27.71 -18.92
CA ALA A 64 -12.88 -27.01 -20.20
C ALA A 64 -13.89 -25.85 -20.17
N ILE A 65 -15.07 -26.08 -19.57
CA ILE A 65 -16.08 -25.02 -19.39
C ILE A 65 -15.54 -23.89 -18.50
N ASN A 66 -14.94 -24.23 -17.37
CA ASN A 66 -14.37 -23.24 -16.45
C ASN A 66 -13.21 -22.45 -17.08
N GLY A 67 -12.39 -23.10 -17.91
CA GLY A 67 -11.28 -22.49 -18.64
C GLY A 67 -11.70 -21.63 -19.83
N ALA A 68 -12.94 -21.76 -20.31
CA ALA A 68 -13.46 -20.94 -21.41
C ALA A 68 -13.81 -19.50 -20.99
N HIS A 69 -13.76 -19.18 -19.68
CA HIS A 69 -13.99 -17.83 -19.12
C HIS A 69 -15.28 -17.14 -19.59
N THR A 70 -16.34 -17.93 -19.79
CA THR A 70 -17.63 -17.45 -20.32
C THR A 70 -18.55 -16.84 -19.28
N GLY A 71 -18.13 -16.81 -18.00
CA GLY A 71 -18.98 -16.47 -16.85
C GLY A 71 -19.87 -17.62 -16.37
N VAL A 72 -19.77 -18.81 -16.99
CA VAL A 72 -20.42 -20.05 -16.54
C VAL A 72 -19.39 -20.93 -15.83
N SER A 73 -19.72 -21.36 -14.62
CA SER A 73 -18.94 -22.32 -13.84
C SER A 73 -19.59 -23.70 -13.90
N ALA A 74 -18.78 -24.75 -14.08
CA ALA A 74 -19.21 -26.13 -14.13
C ALA A 74 -18.59 -26.95 -12.99
N SER A 75 -19.39 -27.83 -12.39
CA SER A 75 -18.97 -28.79 -11.37
C SER A 75 -19.63 -30.14 -11.58
N VAL A 76 -18.91 -31.21 -11.22
CA VAL A 76 -19.45 -32.57 -11.29
C VAL A 76 -20.07 -32.91 -9.94
N VAL A 77 -21.32 -33.33 -9.95
CA VAL A 77 -22.06 -33.79 -8.77
C VAL A 77 -22.24 -35.29 -8.88
N THR A 78 -21.52 -36.05 -8.05
CA THR A 78 -21.62 -37.51 -7.98
C THR A 78 -22.85 -37.91 -7.17
N ILE A 79 -23.76 -38.68 -7.76
CA ILE A 79 -24.98 -39.18 -7.12
C ILE A 79 -24.75 -40.60 -6.58
N SER A 80 -24.08 -41.43 -7.38
CA SER A 80 -23.70 -42.81 -7.04
C SER A 80 -22.38 -43.17 -7.73
N PRO A 81 -21.75 -44.32 -7.42
CA PRO A 81 -20.51 -44.75 -8.07
C PRO A 81 -20.59 -44.86 -9.60
N THR A 82 -21.80 -44.98 -10.16
CA THR A 82 -22.05 -45.13 -11.60
C THR A 82 -22.81 -43.96 -12.21
N GLN A 83 -23.17 -42.93 -11.43
CA GLN A 83 -24.04 -41.85 -11.87
C GLN A 83 -23.57 -40.50 -11.35
N SER A 84 -23.32 -39.58 -12.28
CA SER A 84 -22.99 -38.19 -11.97
C SER A 84 -23.88 -37.25 -12.79
N ARG A 85 -23.92 -35.98 -12.38
CA ARG A 85 -24.52 -34.88 -13.16
C ARG A 85 -23.50 -33.77 -13.28
N LEU A 86 -23.57 -33.04 -14.39
CA LEU A 86 -22.86 -31.78 -14.53
C LEU A 86 -23.80 -30.66 -14.08
N GLN A 87 -23.39 -29.90 -13.08
CA GLN A 87 -24.07 -28.68 -12.68
C GLN A 87 -23.34 -27.49 -13.31
N LEU A 88 -24.09 -26.62 -13.95
CA LEU A 88 -23.62 -25.37 -14.54
C LEU A 88 -24.30 -24.20 -13.83
N THR A 89 -23.52 -23.19 -13.45
CA THR A 89 -24.00 -21.98 -12.77
C THR A 89 -23.46 -20.75 -13.49
N GLY A 90 -24.35 -19.84 -13.89
CA GLY A 90 -23.98 -18.59 -14.55
C GLY A 90 -23.80 -17.42 -13.58
N ALA A 91 -23.62 -16.22 -14.12
CA ALA A 91 -23.74 -14.98 -13.36
C ALA A 91 -25.22 -14.65 -13.05
N THR A 92 -25.46 -13.73 -12.11
CA THR A 92 -26.80 -13.22 -11.81
C THR A 92 -27.28 -12.25 -12.90
N GLY A 93 -28.60 -12.11 -13.02
CA GLY A 93 -29.22 -11.18 -13.95
C GLY A 93 -29.76 -11.88 -15.20
N ALA A 94 -30.90 -11.41 -15.71
CA ALA A 94 -31.64 -12.06 -16.78
C ALA A 94 -30.80 -12.20 -18.07
N SER A 95 -29.94 -11.23 -18.37
CA SER A 95 -29.01 -11.28 -19.51
C SER A 95 -27.90 -12.32 -19.38
N SER A 96 -27.66 -12.86 -18.18
CA SER A 96 -26.66 -13.90 -17.92
C SER A 96 -27.20 -15.32 -18.09
N ALA A 97 -28.46 -15.48 -18.50
CA ALA A 97 -28.99 -16.77 -18.92
C ALA A 97 -28.12 -17.38 -20.04
N PHE A 98 -27.90 -18.69 -19.98
CA PHE A 98 -26.98 -19.38 -20.88
C PHE A 98 -27.56 -20.69 -21.43
N ASP A 99 -27.09 -21.07 -22.62
CA ASP A 99 -27.27 -22.41 -23.19
C ASP A 99 -25.90 -23.03 -23.49
N LEU A 100 -25.79 -24.35 -23.41
CA LEU A 100 -24.65 -25.12 -23.87
C LEU A 100 -25.04 -25.93 -25.10
N TYR A 101 -24.30 -25.75 -26.19
CA TYR A 101 -24.48 -26.47 -27.45
C TYR A 101 -23.29 -27.40 -27.74
N ALA A 102 -23.57 -28.50 -28.45
CA ALA A 102 -22.54 -29.31 -29.08
C ALA A 102 -22.02 -28.61 -30.35
N GLY A 103 -20.70 -28.63 -30.54
CA GLY A 103 -20.05 -28.03 -31.70
C GLY A 103 -19.95 -26.50 -31.66
N THR A 104 -19.56 -25.95 -32.80
CA THR A 104 -19.51 -24.50 -33.04
C THR A 104 -20.90 -23.99 -33.37
N VAL A 105 -21.39 -23.01 -32.61
CA VAL A 105 -22.68 -22.33 -32.86
C VAL A 105 -22.43 -20.84 -33.00
N THR A 106 -22.91 -20.26 -34.10
CA THR A 106 -22.82 -18.82 -34.38
C THR A 106 -24.15 -18.12 -34.15
N ALA A 107 -24.14 -16.79 -34.10
CA ALA A 107 -25.36 -15.98 -34.04
C ALA A 107 -26.29 -16.24 -35.24
N ALA A 108 -25.74 -16.54 -36.42
CA ALA A 108 -26.54 -16.87 -37.61
C ALA A 108 -27.27 -18.21 -37.46
N ASP A 109 -26.62 -19.22 -36.85
CA ASP A 109 -27.22 -20.52 -36.59
C ASP A 109 -28.41 -20.41 -35.62
N LEU A 110 -28.26 -19.59 -34.58
CA LEU A 110 -29.31 -19.30 -33.59
C LEU A 110 -30.51 -18.54 -34.20
N ALA A 111 -30.29 -17.77 -35.26
CA ALA A 111 -31.34 -17.02 -35.97
C ALA A 111 -31.99 -17.81 -37.12
N SER A 112 -31.51 -19.02 -37.39
CA SER A 112 -32.04 -19.85 -38.48
C SER A 112 -33.46 -20.35 -38.21
N ALA A 113 -34.17 -20.78 -39.26
CA ALA A 113 -35.51 -21.36 -39.13
C ALA A 113 -35.55 -22.67 -38.31
N THR A 114 -34.39 -23.32 -38.16
CA THR A 114 -34.20 -24.57 -37.42
C THR A 114 -32.95 -24.44 -36.56
N PRO A 115 -33.01 -23.70 -35.45
CA PRO A 115 -31.83 -23.45 -34.61
C PRO A 115 -31.29 -24.76 -34.02
N PRO A 116 -29.98 -24.83 -33.73
CA PRO A 116 -29.38 -26.01 -33.11
C PRO A 116 -30.06 -26.29 -31.76
N THR A 117 -30.12 -27.56 -31.37
CA THR A 117 -30.67 -27.95 -30.07
C THR A 117 -29.59 -27.85 -28.99
N ALA A 118 -29.88 -27.14 -27.90
CA ALA A 118 -28.96 -27.05 -26.77
C ALA A 118 -28.87 -28.40 -26.03
N ALA A 119 -27.65 -28.81 -25.71
CA ALA A 119 -27.38 -29.93 -24.82
C ALA A 119 -27.79 -29.60 -23.37
N VAL A 120 -27.64 -28.33 -22.97
CA VAL A 120 -28.21 -27.79 -21.73
C VAL A 120 -28.92 -26.48 -22.07
N ALA A 121 -30.24 -26.48 -21.96
CA ALA A 121 -31.07 -25.32 -22.29
C ALA A 121 -31.42 -24.49 -21.06
N ARG A 122 -31.42 -23.16 -21.19
CA ARG A 122 -31.89 -22.21 -20.17
C ARG A 122 -33.35 -22.40 -19.79
N SER A 123 -34.17 -22.91 -20.72
CA SER A 123 -35.59 -23.19 -20.48
C SER A 123 -35.83 -24.38 -19.53
N ALA A 124 -34.82 -25.25 -19.39
CA ALA A 124 -34.83 -26.40 -18.48
C ALA A 124 -33.96 -26.16 -17.23
N ALA A 125 -33.60 -24.91 -16.95
CA ALA A 125 -32.82 -24.57 -15.76
C ALA A 125 -33.57 -24.89 -14.47
N THR A 126 -32.87 -25.40 -13.46
CA THR A 126 -33.42 -25.61 -12.11
C THR A 126 -33.65 -24.29 -11.38
N THR A 127 -32.90 -23.25 -11.75
CA THR A 127 -33.15 -21.87 -11.35
C THR A 127 -32.88 -20.99 -12.56
N ALA A 128 -33.84 -20.17 -12.96
CA ALA A 128 -33.67 -19.23 -14.06
C ALA A 128 -32.81 -18.04 -13.64
N ALA A 129 -32.03 -17.48 -14.56
CA ALA A 129 -31.38 -16.19 -14.32
C ALA A 129 -32.44 -15.07 -14.33
N GLY A 130 -32.33 -14.16 -13.39
CA GLY A 130 -33.28 -13.07 -13.21
C GLY A 130 -32.61 -11.84 -12.62
N ASP A 131 -33.15 -10.68 -12.96
CA ASP A 131 -32.72 -9.41 -12.38
C ASP A 131 -33.36 -9.21 -11.01
N ALA A 132 -32.64 -8.54 -10.11
CA ALA A 132 -33.24 -7.96 -8.92
C ALA A 132 -34.24 -6.90 -9.35
N ARG A 133 -35.36 -6.80 -8.62
CA ARG A 133 -36.42 -5.83 -8.88
C ARG A 133 -36.82 -5.14 -7.58
N ILE A 134 -36.81 -3.82 -7.61
CA ILE A 134 -37.38 -2.98 -6.55
C ILE A 134 -38.46 -2.07 -7.13
N THR A 135 -39.48 -1.79 -6.32
CA THR A 135 -40.49 -0.77 -6.64
C THR A 135 -40.24 0.46 -5.77
N LEU A 136 -39.86 1.56 -6.40
CA LEU A 136 -39.68 2.87 -5.79
C LEU A 136 -41.04 3.55 -5.57
N TRP A 137 -41.18 4.27 -4.47
CA TRP A 137 -42.42 4.97 -4.07
C TRP A 137 -43.68 4.07 -4.13
N PRO A 138 -43.63 2.89 -3.50
CA PRO A 138 -44.73 1.93 -3.54
C PRO A 138 -46.01 2.53 -2.94
N GLY A 139 -47.16 2.23 -3.54
CA GLY A 139 -48.46 2.75 -3.11
C GLY A 139 -48.75 4.19 -3.53
N SER A 140 -47.87 4.84 -4.28
CA SER A 140 -48.09 6.17 -4.87
C SER A 140 -48.41 6.09 -6.37
N GLY A 141 -49.01 7.14 -6.93
CA GLY A 141 -49.19 7.28 -8.38
C GLY A 141 -47.88 7.42 -9.17
N SER A 142 -46.75 7.58 -8.47
CA SER A 142 -45.41 7.70 -9.04
C SER A 142 -44.59 6.41 -8.87
N ALA A 143 -45.22 5.28 -8.58
CA ALA A 143 -44.50 4.02 -8.42
C ALA A 143 -43.69 3.69 -9.67
N GLN A 144 -42.40 3.37 -9.50
CA GLN A 144 -41.49 3.04 -10.59
C GLN A 144 -40.73 1.76 -10.27
N VAL A 145 -40.53 0.93 -11.30
CA VAL A 145 -39.76 -0.31 -11.17
C VAL A 145 -38.32 -0.02 -11.57
N ALA A 146 -37.38 -0.34 -10.70
CA ALA A 146 -35.96 -0.40 -11.04
C ALA A 146 -35.51 -1.86 -11.08
N THR A 147 -34.68 -2.20 -12.07
CA THR A 147 -34.08 -3.52 -12.23
C THR A 147 -32.56 -3.45 -12.14
N SER A 148 -31.93 -4.53 -11.68
CA SER A 148 -30.48 -4.68 -11.66
C SER A 148 -30.07 -6.13 -11.92
N ALA A 149 -29.02 -6.33 -12.71
CA ALA A 149 -28.44 -7.67 -12.93
C ALA A 149 -27.84 -8.28 -11.65
N SER A 150 -27.66 -7.48 -10.60
CA SER A 150 -27.19 -7.94 -9.29
C SER A 150 -28.13 -7.48 -8.19
N ASN A 151 -27.93 -7.98 -6.97
CA ASN A 151 -28.64 -7.48 -5.79
C ASN A 151 -28.22 -6.05 -5.37
N THR A 152 -27.30 -5.43 -6.09
CA THR A 152 -26.89 -4.04 -5.87
C THR A 152 -27.46 -3.15 -6.97
N PHE A 153 -28.24 -2.16 -6.57
CA PHE A 153 -28.73 -1.10 -7.43
C PHE A 153 -27.80 0.11 -7.33
N GLY A 154 -27.10 0.39 -8.42
CA GLY A 154 -26.18 1.53 -8.50
C GLY A 154 -26.93 2.83 -8.77
N ASN A 155 -26.55 3.90 -8.07
CA ASN A 155 -27.02 5.27 -8.31
C ASN A 155 -28.56 5.44 -8.33
N VAL A 156 -29.31 4.66 -7.55
CA VAL A 156 -30.76 4.87 -7.37
C VAL A 156 -31.04 6.25 -6.78
N LEU A 157 -30.13 6.71 -5.93
CA LEU A 157 -29.92 8.12 -5.60
C LEU A 157 -28.50 8.48 -6.04
N THR A 158 -28.28 9.72 -6.44
CA THR A 158 -26.94 10.20 -6.79
C THR A 158 -25.94 9.90 -5.65
N GLY A 159 -24.92 9.09 -5.94
CA GLY A 159 -23.88 8.72 -4.98
C GLY A 159 -24.29 7.65 -3.95
N VAL A 160 -25.43 6.98 -4.11
CA VAL A 160 -25.87 5.88 -3.22
C VAL A 160 -26.07 4.60 -4.01
N ASN A 161 -25.41 3.54 -3.55
CA ASN A 161 -25.67 2.17 -3.97
C ASN A 161 -26.52 1.48 -2.91
N VAL A 162 -27.57 0.78 -3.34
CA VAL A 162 -28.48 0.05 -2.46
C VAL A 162 -28.33 -1.43 -2.72
N THR A 163 -27.90 -2.20 -1.71
CA THR A 163 -27.84 -3.67 -1.79
C THR A 163 -29.03 -4.29 -1.06
N VAL A 164 -29.79 -5.13 -1.75
CA VAL A 164 -30.96 -5.83 -1.21
C VAL A 164 -30.61 -7.28 -0.90
N ASN A 165 -31.04 -7.80 0.25
CA ASN A 165 -30.69 -9.15 0.70
C ASN A 165 -31.90 -10.06 0.91
N SER A 166 -33.10 -9.50 0.93
CA SER A 166 -34.34 -10.23 1.13
C SER A 166 -35.50 -9.52 0.46
N LEU A 167 -36.52 -10.31 0.12
CA LEU A 167 -37.79 -9.78 -0.39
C LEU A 167 -38.53 -9.02 0.72
N THR A 168 -39.26 -7.99 0.33
CA THR A 168 -40.24 -7.39 1.24
C THR A 168 -41.44 -8.33 1.36
N ALA A 169 -41.76 -8.74 2.58
CA ALA A 169 -42.89 -9.65 2.81
C ALA A 169 -44.21 -9.02 2.33
N THR A 170 -45.11 -9.84 1.80
CA THR A 170 -46.43 -9.41 1.35
C THR A 170 -47.18 -8.72 2.51
N GLY A 171 -47.59 -7.46 2.30
CA GLY A 171 -48.28 -6.66 3.31
C GLY A 171 -47.38 -5.96 4.33
N ALA A 172 -46.05 -6.10 4.25
CA ALA A 172 -45.11 -5.34 5.08
C ALA A 172 -44.97 -3.90 4.60
N ALA A 173 -44.59 -3.00 5.52
CA ALA A 173 -44.29 -1.62 5.19
C ALA A 173 -43.04 -1.51 4.29
N PRO A 174 -42.99 -0.50 3.38
CA PRO A 174 -41.80 -0.25 2.55
C PRO A 174 -40.55 0.06 3.36
N VAL A 175 -39.39 -0.33 2.83
CA VAL A 175 -38.09 0.04 3.39
C VAL A 175 -37.83 1.51 3.10
N THR A 176 -37.40 2.27 4.12
CA THR A 176 -37.05 3.70 3.96
C THR A 176 -35.57 3.93 4.24
N VAL A 177 -34.88 4.52 3.26
CA VAL A 177 -33.48 4.93 3.35
C VAL A 177 -33.43 6.45 3.56
N THR A 178 -32.80 6.88 4.64
CA THR A 178 -32.54 8.28 4.95
C THR A 178 -31.06 8.59 4.73
N MET A 179 -30.77 9.72 4.09
CA MET A 179 -29.42 10.24 4.00
C MET A 179 -29.23 11.29 5.09
N SER A 180 -28.21 11.09 5.91
CA SER A 180 -27.78 12.07 6.92
C SER A 180 -26.29 12.29 6.78
N ARG A 181 -25.83 13.51 7.09
CA ARG A 181 -24.39 13.80 7.15
C ARG A 181 -23.79 13.07 8.34
N ASP A 182 -22.66 12.39 8.12
CA ASP A 182 -21.88 11.78 9.19
C ASP A 182 -20.99 12.84 9.87
N THR A 183 -21.55 13.51 10.88
CA THR A 183 -20.83 14.53 11.66
C THR A 183 -19.74 13.92 12.53
N SER A 184 -19.86 12.64 12.88
CA SER A 184 -18.88 11.92 13.70
C SER A 184 -17.59 11.67 12.92
N ALA A 185 -17.70 11.24 11.66
CA ALA A 185 -16.54 11.06 10.79
C ALA A 185 -15.76 12.38 10.59
N VAL A 186 -16.45 13.48 10.38
CA VAL A 186 -15.83 14.81 10.20
C VAL A 186 -15.14 15.28 11.49
N SER A 187 -15.78 15.08 12.65
CA SER A 187 -15.19 15.41 13.96
C SER A 187 -13.98 14.54 14.28
N ASN A 188 -14.04 13.24 13.99
CA ASN A 188 -12.92 12.32 14.18
C ASN A 188 -11.73 12.68 13.29
N PHE A 189 -11.98 13.08 12.04
CA PHE A 189 -10.93 13.56 11.15
C PHE A 189 -10.22 14.81 11.71
N ALA A 190 -10.99 15.82 12.14
CA ALA A 190 -10.43 17.04 12.74
C ALA A 190 -9.61 16.75 14.00
N SER A 191 -10.15 15.95 14.92
CA SER A 191 -9.45 15.55 16.15
C SER A 191 -8.16 14.78 15.84
N SER A 192 -8.19 13.84 14.88
CA SER A 192 -7.03 13.04 14.50
C SER A 192 -5.95 13.89 13.82
N LEU A 193 -6.36 14.85 12.99
CA LEU A 193 -5.45 15.80 12.35
C LEU A 193 -4.68 16.60 13.40
N VAL A 194 -5.39 17.18 14.38
CA VAL A 194 -4.76 17.93 15.48
C VAL A 194 -3.86 17.02 16.31
N ALA A 195 -4.28 15.81 16.64
CA ALA A 195 -3.48 14.84 17.38
C ALA A 195 -2.16 14.49 16.66
N ASN A 196 -2.21 14.28 15.35
CA ASN A 196 -1.02 13.99 14.54
C ASN A 196 -0.05 15.18 14.51
N ILE A 197 -0.56 16.41 14.36
CA ILE A 197 0.25 17.63 14.42
C ILE A 197 0.93 17.74 15.79
N THR A 198 0.17 17.58 16.86
CA THR A 198 0.70 17.64 18.24
C THR A 198 1.76 16.56 18.48
N THR A 199 1.57 15.36 17.95
CA THR A 199 2.57 14.28 18.04
C THR A 199 3.89 14.67 17.37
N VAL A 200 3.84 15.21 16.14
CA VAL A 200 5.04 15.65 15.40
C VAL A 200 5.74 16.80 16.11
N LEU A 201 4.99 17.82 16.54
CA LEU A 201 5.55 18.98 17.26
C LEU A 201 6.15 18.57 18.60
N SER A 202 5.55 17.61 19.30
CA SER A 202 6.08 17.03 20.54
C SER A 202 7.41 16.31 20.30
N GLU A 203 7.52 15.52 19.23
CA GLU A 203 8.78 14.86 18.88
C GLU A 203 9.86 15.88 18.53
N ILE A 204 9.54 16.91 17.73
CA ILE A 204 10.47 18.01 17.43
C ILE A 204 10.92 18.70 18.71
N SER A 205 9.99 19.05 19.59
CA SER A 205 10.29 19.69 20.87
C SER A 205 11.23 18.82 21.70
N THR A 206 10.91 17.53 21.87
CA THR A 206 11.71 16.58 22.65
C THR A 206 13.12 16.41 22.08
N ARG A 207 13.27 16.34 20.75
CA ARG A 207 14.58 16.17 20.09
C ARG A 207 15.43 17.44 20.04
N THR A 208 14.82 18.60 20.21
CA THR A 208 15.51 19.91 20.18
C THR A 208 15.73 20.52 21.56
N ALA A 209 14.99 20.08 22.58
CA ALA A 209 15.08 20.55 23.94
C ALA A 209 16.50 20.41 24.50
N ALA A 210 16.96 21.44 25.22
CA ALA A 210 18.19 21.38 25.99
C ALA A 210 17.93 20.76 27.36
N THR A 211 18.83 19.90 27.81
CA THR A 211 18.84 19.38 29.18
C THR A 211 19.90 20.11 29.98
N THR A 212 19.61 20.34 31.26
CA THR A 212 20.55 20.97 32.20
C THR A 212 20.86 19.99 33.31
N THR A 213 22.13 19.71 33.54
CA THR A 213 22.61 18.87 34.64
C THR A 213 23.55 19.67 35.52
N THR A 214 23.49 19.42 36.82
CA THR A 214 24.44 20.01 37.78
C THR A 214 25.40 18.92 38.21
N ALA A 215 26.70 19.14 38.01
CA ALA A 215 27.74 18.23 38.46
C ALA A 215 27.88 18.27 39.99
N SER A 216 28.55 17.26 40.56
CA SER A 216 28.77 17.14 42.00
C SER A 216 29.59 18.28 42.61
N ASP A 217 30.31 19.05 41.78
CA ASP A 217 31.05 20.25 42.15
C ASP A 217 30.20 21.54 42.11
N GLY A 218 28.91 21.42 41.80
CA GLY A 218 27.96 22.54 41.72
C GLY A 218 27.93 23.26 40.36
N THR A 219 28.73 22.83 39.38
CA THR A 219 28.73 23.44 38.04
C THR A 219 27.55 22.98 37.20
N THR A 220 26.94 23.90 36.45
CA THR A 220 25.79 23.63 35.59
C THR A 220 26.25 23.40 34.14
N HIS A 221 25.88 22.26 33.57
CA HIS A 221 26.11 21.91 32.18
C HIS A 221 24.79 21.90 31.40
N VAL A 222 24.76 22.62 30.28
CA VAL A 222 23.63 22.60 29.34
C VAL A 222 24.02 21.76 28.13
N THR A 223 23.27 20.71 27.87
CA THR A 223 23.43 19.86 26.69
C THR A 223 22.23 20.07 25.77
N GLY A 224 22.48 20.58 24.56
CA GLY A 224 21.42 20.71 23.56
C GLY A 224 20.93 19.33 23.11
N GLY A 225 19.63 19.22 22.79
CA GLY A 225 19.06 18.01 22.21
C GLY A 225 19.73 17.64 20.88
N VAL A 226 19.57 16.39 20.46
CA VAL A 226 20.22 15.82 19.25
C VAL A 226 19.96 16.62 17.96
N LEU A 227 18.84 17.35 17.90
CA LEU A 227 18.47 18.21 16.76
C LEU A 227 18.50 19.70 17.09
N SER A 228 18.99 20.11 18.26
CA SER A 228 18.97 21.52 18.72
C SER A 228 19.69 22.49 17.76
N GLY A 229 20.72 22.05 17.04
CA GLY A 229 21.43 22.85 16.02
C GLY A 229 20.75 22.89 14.64
N GLN A 230 19.74 22.06 14.40
CA GLN A 230 19.21 21.80 13.06
C GLN A 230 18.16 22.87 12.65
N SER A 231 18.58 23.79 11.78
CA SER A 231 17.71 24.92 11.34
C SER A 231 16.51 24.48 10.50
N ASN A 232 16.65 23.39 9.73
CA ASN A 232 15.56 22.75 8.97
C ASN A 232 14.45 22.23 9.88
N VAL A 233 14.78 21.65 11.04
CA VAL A 233 13.80 21.13 12.02
C VAL A 233 13.00 22.28 12.63
N ARG A 234 13.65 23.41 12.96
CA ARG A 234 12.94 24.63 13.41
C ARG A 234 12.08 25.27 12.33
N ARG A 235 12.53 25.26 11.07
CA ARG A 235 11.71 25.73 9.94
C ARG A 235 10.49 24.84 9.73
N LEU A 236 10.63 23.53 9.90
CA LEU A 236 9.54 22.58 9.78
C LEU A 236 8.46 22.80 10.84
N SER A 237 8.83 22.97 12.12
CA SER A 237 7.85 23.26 13.17
C SER A 237 7.10 24.57 12.90
N GLY A 238 7.81 25.62 12.48
CA GLY A 238 7.20 26.89 12.06
C GLY A 238 6.24 26.74 10.86
N ALA A 239 6.63 25.96 9.85
CA ALA A 239 5.80 25.70 8.68
C ALA A 239 4.53 24.91 9.04
N ILE A 240 4.62 23.91 9.92
CA ILE A 240 3.47 23.14 10.42
C ILE A 240 2.51 24.06 11.17
N LEU A 241 3.03 24.86 12.11
CA LEU A 241 2.21 25.80 12.90
C LEU A 241 1.54 26.85 12.01
N SER A 242 2.28 27.38 11.03
CA SER A 242 1.74 28.31 10.05
C SER A 242 0.64 27.67 9.21
N ALA A 243 0.84 26.44 8.70
CA ALA A 243 -0.16 25.73 7.90
C ALA A 243 -1.42 25.39 8.71
N ALA A 244 -1.27 25.06 10.00
CA ALA A 244 -2.38 24.72 10.89
C ALA A 244 -3.21 25.94 11.35
N SER A 245 -2.62 27.13 11.37
CA SER A 245 -3.25 28.35 11.92
C SER A 245 -3.57 29.42 10.88
N ALA A 246 -3.00 29.33 9.67
CA ALA A 246 -3.24 30.30 8.61
C ALA A 246 -4.72 30.36 8.21
N PRO A 247 -5.27 31.55 7.90
CA PRO A 247 -6.62 31.67 7.39
C PRO A 247 -6.80 30.91 6.07
N VAL A 248 -7.89 30.16 5.96
CA VAL A 248 -8.33 29.51 4.73
C VAL A 248 -9.48 30.33 4.16
N ASN A 249 -9.30 30.92 2.98
CA ASN A 249 -10.28 31.81 2.36
C ASN A 249 -10.71 32.98 3.28
N GLY A 250 -9.77 33.53 4.06
CA GLY A 250 -10.03 34.60 5.02
C GLY A 250 -10.65 34.15 6.34
N LEU A 251 -10.88 32.84 6.53
CA LEU A 251 -11.47 32.28 7.75
C LEU A 251 -10.42 31.60 8.61
N SER A 252 -10.37 31.95 9.90
CA SER A 252 -9.42 31.33 10.83
C SER A 252 -9.86 29.90 11.22
N PRO A 253 -8.93 28.92 11.28
CA PRO A 253 -9.20 27.59 11.84
C PRO A 253 -9.74 27.60 13.27
N SER A 254 -9.42 28.65 14.05
CA SER A 254 -9.98 28.84 15.40
C SER A 254 -11.50 29.00 15.40
N SER A 255 -12.08 29.51 14.31
CA SER A 255 -13.54 29.66 14.15
C SER A 255 -14.29 28.33 14.06
N ILE A 256 -13.57 27.23 13.86
CA ILE A 256 -14.11 25.86 13.88
C ILE A 256 -13.54 25.05 15.04
N GLY A 257 -12.86 25.66 16.01
CA GLY A 257 -12.33 24.94 17.18
C GLY A 257 -10.94 24.33 17.00
N ILE A 258 -10.19 24.69 15.95
CA ILE A 258 -8.76 24.36 15.83
C ILE A 258 -7.95 25.55 16.31
N VAL A 259 -7.42 25.48 17.53
CA VAL A 259 -6.84 26.63 18.24
C VAL A 259 -5.35 26.45 18.45
N LEU A 260 -4.56 27.42 17.99
CA LEU A 260 -3.15 27.57 18.34
C LEU A 260 -3.02 28.41 19.62
N LYS A 261 -2.45 27.82 20.67
CA LYS A 261 -2.19 28.49 21.94
C LYS A 261 -0.88 29.28 21.92
N GLN A 262 -0.71 30.17 22.89
CA GLN A 262 0.50 31.00 23.04
C GLN A 262 1.78 30.18 23.27
N ASP A 263 1.65 28.98 23.84
CA ASP A 263 2.76 28.04 24.06
C ASP A 263 3.14 27.26 22.78
N GLY A 264 2.50 27.55 21.64
CA GLY A 264 2.73 26.87 20.37
C GLY A 264 2.01 25.53 20.24
N THR A 265 1.17 25.15 21.21
CA THR A 265 0.38 23.91 21.12
C THR A 265 -0.89 24.11 20.31
N LEU A 266 -1.23 23.12 19.47
CA LEU A 266 -2.48 23.08 18.73
C LEU A 266 -3.50 22.24 19.51
N THR A 267 -4.72 22.75 19.64
CA THR A 267 -5.79 22.08 20.37
C THR A 267 -7.08 22.01 19.57
N TYR A 268 -7.88 20.98 19.86
CA TYR A 268 -9.17 20.72 19.26
C TYR A 268 -10.27 20.93 20.30
N ASP A 269 -11.11 21.94 20.09
CA ASP A 269 -12.30 22.20 20.88
C ASP A 269 -13.51 21.53 20.22
N ALA A 270 -13.90 20.37 20.75
CA ALA A 270 -15.01 19.59 20.23
C ALA A 270 -16.35 20.33 20.32
N GLY A 271 -16.55 21.19 21.32
CA GLY A 271 -17.79 21.94 21.50
C GLY A 271 -17.95 23.03 20.43
N VAL A 272 -16.89 23.82 20.22
CA VAL A 272 -16.85 24.85 19.17
C VAL A 272 -16.94 24.21 17.79
N PHE A 273 -16.25 23.09 17.55
CA PHE A 273 -16.31 22.38 16.27
C PHE A 273 -17.72 21.86 15.99
N ALA A 274 -18.37 21.21 16.96
CA ALA A 274 -19.73 20.71 16.81
C ALA A 274 -20.73 21.83 16.54
N ALA A 275 -20.62 22.97 17.24
CA ALA A 275 -21.46 24.13 17.01
C ALA A 275 -21.24 24.74 15.61
N ALA A 276 -19.99 24.88 15.17
CA ALA A 276 -19.65 25.37 13.83
C ALA A 276 -20.15 24.42 12.74
N LEU A 277 -20.02 23.10 12.93
CA LEU A 277 -20.45 22.09 11.98
C LEU A 277 -21.98 22.03 11.86
N ALA A 278 -22.71 22.26 12.95
CA ALA A 278 -24.16 22.36 12.92
C ALA A 278 -24.64 23.65 12.22
N ALA A 279 -23.93 24.77 12.42
CA ALA A 279 -24.30 26.07 11.85
C ALA A 279 -23.98 26.18 10.35
N ASP A 280 -22.76 25.85 9.95
CA ASP A 280 -22.33 25.89 8.55
C ASP A 280 -21.35 24.75 8.22
N PRO A 281 -21.88 23.58 7.84
CA PRO A 281 -21.08 22.43 7.48
C PRO A 281 -20.15 22.65 6.29
N ALA A 282 -20.57 23.46 5.32
CA ALA A 282 -19.77 23.73 4.11
C ALA A 282 -18.55 24.59 4.46
N LYS A 283 -18.73 25.58 5.34
CA LYS A 283 -17.64 26.37 5.91
C LYS A 283 -16.64 25.51 6.68
N VAL A 284 -17.12 24.63 7.57
CA VAL A 284 -16.23 23.72 8.32
C VAL A 284 -15.43 22.84 7.38
N GLN A 285 -16.09 22.24 6.38
CA GLN A 285 -15.43 21.41 5.38
C GLN A 285 -14.36 22.20 4.61
N SER A 286 -14.69 23.41 4.15
CA SER A 286 -13.74 24.26 3.40
C SER A 286 -12.48 24.57 4.21
N ILE A 287 -12.64 24.98 5.48
CA ILE A 287 -11.52 25.31 6.37
C ILE A 287 -10.69 24.06 6.66
N LEU A 288 -11.35 22.96 7.05
CA LEU A 288 -10.68 21.73 7.45
C LEU A 288 -9.90 21.10 6.28
N THR A 289 -10.47 21.09 5.08
CA THR A 289 -9.78 20.65 3.86
C THR A 289 -8.60 21.58 3.53
N GLY A 290 -8.78 22.90 3.62
CA GLY A 290 -7.68 23.84 3.36
C GLY A 290 -6.50 23.67 4.31
N VAL A 291 -6.76 23.49 5.61
CA VAL A 291 -5.73 23.18 6.62
C VAL A 291 -5.04 21.86 6.30
N ALA A 292 -5.80 20.81 5.99
CA ALA A 292 -5.25 19.50 5.65
C ALA A 292 -4.36 19.56 4.39
N THR A 293 -4.78 20.30 3.35
CA THR A 293 -3.99 20.50 2.12
C THR A 293 -2.70 21.27 2.41
N ALA A 294 -2.77 22.36 3.19
CA ALA A 294 -1.57 23.13 3.56
C ALA A 294 -0.56 22.26 4.33
N LEU A 295 -1.05 21.44 5.27
CA LEU A 295 -0.21 20.51 6.03
C LEU A 295 0.37 19.40 5.14
N GLN A 296 -0.42 18.88 4.19
CA GLN A 296 0.06 17.91 3.21
C GLN A 296 1.21 18.50 2.38
N THR A 297 1.07 19.75 1.92
CA THR A 297 2.12 20.46 1.18
C THR A 297 3.40 20.62 2.01
N VAL A 298 3.30 20.94 3.30
CA VAL A 298 4.46 21.01 4.21
C VAL A 298 5.09 19.63 4.41
N ALA A 299 4.26 18.61 4.64
CA ALA A 299 4.72 17.23 4.84
C ALA A 299 5.47 16.73 3.60
N THR A 300 4.90 16.87 2.40
CA THR A 300 5.53 16.46 1.15
C THR A 300 6.87 17.17 0.92
N GLN A 301 6.93 18.50 1.09
CA GLN A 301 8.19 19.24 0.94
C GLN A 301 9.27 18.83 1.96
N ALA A 302 8.86 18.39 3.15
CA ALA A 302 9.78 17.92 4.17
C ALA A 302 10.27 16.50 3.87
N SER A 303 9.37 15.60 3.50
CA SER A 303 9.58 14.14 3.46
C SER A 303 9.72 13.54 2.07
N ASP A 304 9.67 14.33 0.99
CA ASP A 304 9.86 13.82 -0.37
C ASP A 304 11.16 12.99 -0.45
N PRO A 305 11.12 11.76 -0.99
CA PRO A 305 12.25 10.84 -0.95
C PRO A 305 13.44 11.26 -1.81
N THR A 306 13.29 12.30 -2.64
CA THR A 306 14.32 12.77 -3.57
C THR A 306 14.77 14.19 -3.26
N ILE A 307 13.83 15.11 -3.08
CA ILE A 307 14.10 16.54 -2.93
C ILE A 307 13.66 17.10 -1.58
N GLY A 308 13.14 16.25 -0.69
CA GLY A 308 12.65 16.67 0.62
C GLY A 308 13.73 17.33 1.46
N THR A 309 13.37 18.36 2.21
CA THR A 309 14.34 19.09 3.06
C THR A 309 14.97 18.20 4.14
N LEU A 310 14.23 17.21 4.67
CA LEU A 310 14.78 16.22 5.60
C LEU A 310 15.65 15.20 4.87
N THR A 311 15.18 14.69 3.73
CA THR A 311 15.93 13.75 2.88
C THR A 311 17.30 14.30 2.50
N THR A 312 17.33 15.50 1.94
CA THR A 312 18.57 16.19 1.54
C THR A 312 19.50 16.42 2.73
N SER A 313 18.96 16.72 3.92
CA SER A 313 19.75 16.87 5.14
C SER A 313 20.35 15.54 5.61
N ILE A 314 19.60 14.44 5.51
CA ILE A 314 20.07 13.09 5.84
C ILE A 314 21.17 12.66 4.87
N THR A 315 20.96 12.84 3.56
CA THR A 315 21.97 12.53 2.53
C THR A 315 23.25 13.34 2.74
N SER A 316 23.14 14.63 3.03
CA SER A 316 24.31 15.48 3.32
C SER A 316 25.09 14.97 4.54
N GLN A 317 24.40 14.58 5.62
CA GLN A 317 25.03 14.02 6.80
C GLN A 317 25.71 12.67 6.51
N GLN A 318 25.09 11.82 5.69
CA GLN A 318 25.70 10.56 5.24
C GLN A 318 26.99 10.83 4.45
N SER A 319 26.97 11.76 3.49
CA SER A 319 28.17 12.13 2.72
C SER A 319 29.28 12.70 3.61
N VAL A 320 28.94 13.47 4.66
CA VAL A 320 29.93 13.93 5.63
C VAL A 320 30.54 12.76 6.40
N ARG A 321 29.72 11.78 6.84
CA ARG A 321 30.24 10.57 7.51
C ARG A 321 31.15 9.77 6.60
N ASP A 322 30.76 9.56 5.34
CA ASP A 322 31.55 8.79 4.39
C ASP A 322 32.91 9.47 4.14
N ARG A 323 32.91 10.79 3.95
CA ARG A 323 34.14 11.58 3.80
C ARG A 323 35.03 11.54 5.03
N LEU A 324 34.47 11.55 6.24
CA LEU A 324 35.24 11.39 7.47
C LEU A 324 35.81 9.98 7.59
N SER A 325 35.05 8.95 7.21
CA SER A 325 35.52 7.56 7.19
C SER A 325 36.70 7.38 6.24
N THR A 326 36.64 7.98 5.03
CA THR A 326 37.76 7.95 4.09
C THR A 326 39.00 8.65 4.67
N GLN A 327 38.84 9.84 5.25
CA GLN A 327 39.96 10.55 5.86
C GLN A 327 40.61 9.75 7.00
N ILE A 328 39.82 9.09 7.85
CA ILE A 328 40.34 8.24 8.92
C ILE A 328 41.20 7.11 8.32
N SER A 329 40.70 6.43 7.28
CA SER A 329 41.45 5.37 6.59
C SER A 329 42.76 5.87 5.98
N ASP A 330 42.76 7.06 5.39
CA ASP A 330 43.95 7.68 4.80
C ASP A 330 44.98 8.06 5.88
N TRP A 331 44.51 8.59 7.00
CA TRP A 331 45.35 8.93 8.15
C TRP A 331 45.95 7.68 8.81
N ASP A 332 45.19 6.60 8.95
CA ASP A 332 45.69 5.33 9.47
C ASP A 332 46.83 4.79 8.60
N THR A 333 46.65 4.84 7.26
CA THR A 333 47.68 4.44 6.30
C THR A 333 48.92 5.32 6.41
N THR A 334 48.73 6.64 6.48
CA THR A 334 49.83 7.61 6.59
C THR A 334 50.62 7.45 7.89
N LEU A 335 49.93 7.25 9.01
CA LEU A 335 50.54 7.06 10.32
C LEU A 335 51.32 5.74 10.37
N ALA A 336 50.80 4.67 9.75
CA ALA A 336 51.50 3.40 9.62
C ALA A 336 52.81 3.54 8.82
N LEU A 337 52.79 4.23 7.68
CA LEU A 337 53.99 4.49 6.87
C LEU A 337 55.03 5.30 7.64
N ARG A 338 54.59 6.35 8.36
CA ARG A 338 55.48 7.19 9.17
C ARG A 338 56.13 6.39 10.30
N ARG A 339 55.38 5.49 10.96
CA ARG A 339 55.92 4.57 11.95
C ARG A 339 57.02 3.69 11.35
N THR A 340 56.76 3.04 10.22
CA THR A 340 57.75 2.18 9.55
C THR A 340 58.99 2.96 9.09
N ALA A 341 58.83 4.19 8.60
CA ALA A 341 59.96 5.04 8.23
C ALA A 341 60.83 5.40 9.45
N LEU A 342 60.19 5.81 10.55
CA LEU A 342 60.89 6.09 11.81
C LEU A 342 61.62 4.84 12.34
N GLU A 343 60.97 3.67 12.35
CA GLU A 343 61.59 2.39 12.75
C GLU A 343 62.87 2.10 11.93
N LYS A 344 62.83 2.32 10.61
CA LYS A 344 64.01 2.18 9.73
C LYS A 344 65.11 3.18 10.06
N THR A 345 64.77 4.46 10.26
CA THR A 345 65.75 5.51 10.60
C THR A 345 66.43 5.22 11.93
N TYR A 346 65.67 4.80 12.96
CA TYR A 346 66.23 4.42 14.25
C TYR A 346 67.12 3.17 14.16
N SER A 347 66.73 2.16 13.38
CA SER A 347 67.57 0.98 13.13
C SER A 347 68.89 1.33 12.42
N ALA A 348 68.85 2.24 11.45
CA ALA A 348 70.06 2.72 10.76
C ALA A 348 70.96 3.54 11.68
N LEU A 349 70.38 4.42 12.51
CA LEU A 349 71.10 5.16 13.56
C LEU A 349 71.81 4.22 14.52
N GLU A 350 71.17 3.13 14.94
CA GLU A 350 71.76 2.11 15.81
C GLU A 350 72.97 1.44 15.16
N VAL A 351 72.86 1.05 13.88
CA VAL A 351 73.98 0.47 13.11
C VAL A 351 75.12 1.47 12.95
N SER A 352 74.83 2.73 12.63
CA SER A 352 75.84 3.78 12.51
C SER A 352 76.54 4.05 13.85
N LEU A 353 75.80 4.09 14.96
CA LEU A 353 76.36 4.23 16.31
C LEU A 353 77.26 3.04 16.65
N SER A 354 76.81 1.81 16.38
CA SER A 354 77.62 0.60 16.57
C SER A 354 78.93 0.64 15.75
N ASN A 355 78.85 1.03 14.48
CA ASN A 355 80.03 1.19 13.62
C ASN A 355 80.97 2.31 14.09
N LEU A 356 80.46 3.43 14.60
CA LEU A 356 81.27 4.49 15.20
C LEU A 356 81.94 4.01 16.48
N ASN A 357 81.25 3.22 17.30
CA ASN A 357 81.80 2.65 18.52
C ASN A 357 82.93 1.64 18.20
N ALA A 358 82.74 0.83 17.16
CA ALA A 358 83.76 -0.08 16.64
C ALA A 358 84.98 0.67 16.07
N GLN A 359 84.75 1.78 15.33
CA GLN A 359 85.82 2.64 14.83
C GLN A 359 86.57 3.36 15.97
N SER A 360 85.86 3.87 16.97
CA SER A 360 86.49 4.43 18.18
C SER A 360 87.38 3.39 18.85
N SER A 361 86.88 2.16 19.03
CA SER A 361 87.65 1.06 19.62
C SER A 361 88.88 0.71 18.77
N TYR A 362 88.76 0.68 17.44
CA TYR A 362 89.88 0.45 16.52
C TYR A 362 90.94 1.55 16.62
N LEU A 363 90.53 2.83 16.63
CA LEU A 363 91.44 3.97 16.78
C LEU A 363 92.13 3.96 18.15
N THR A 364 91.42 3.63 19.23
CA THR A 364 92.02 3.44 20.57
C THR A 364 93.08 2.33 20.54
N ASN A 365 92.80 1.20 19.88
CA ASN A 365 93.75 0.10 19.75
C ASN A 365 94.96 0.46 18.87
N MET A 366 94.75 1.23 17.79
CA MET A 366 95.84 1.68 16.91
C MET A 366 96.74 2.71 17.61
N LEU A 367 96.16 3.65 18.36
CA LEU A 367 96.91 4.59 19.21
C LEU A 367 97.69 3.86 20.32
N GLY A 368 97.10 2.82 20.92
CA GLY A 368 97.79 1.91 21.83
C GLY A 368 98.98 1.21 21.16
N SER A 369 98.83 0.75 19.91
CA SER A 369 99.93 0.12 19.16
C SER A 369 101.04 1.11 18.79
N LEU A 370 100.72 2.34 18.39
CA LEU A 370 101.71 3.38 18.06
C LEU A 370 102.52 3.84 19.29
N THR A 371 101.86 3.98 20.44
CA THR A 371 102.53 4.31 21.72
C THR A 371 103.42 3.16 22.24
N THR A 372 103.07 1.91 21.91
CA THR A 372 103.87 0.73 22.25
C THR A 372 105.08 0.59 21.32
N SER A 373 104.95 0.84 20.01
CA SER A 373 106.05 0.78 19.03
C SER A 373 107.06 1.94 19.14
N SER A 374 106.66 3.13 19.61
CA SER A 374 107.62 4.22 19.90
C SER A 374 108.46 3.96 21.15
N SER A 375 107.99 3.11 22.07
CA SER A 375 108.69 2.80 23.32
C SER A 375 109.79 1.74 23.17
N THR A 376 109.77 0.94 22.10
CA THR A 376 110.75 -0.16 21.89
C THR A 376 111.95 0.21 21.02
N SER A 377 111.96 1.36 20.34
CA SER A 377 113.06 1.76 19.44
C SER A 377 114.09 2.73 20.07
N SER A 378 114.00 3.03 21.38
CA SER A 378 114.92 3.96 22.06
C SER A 378 115.44 3.47 23.41
N LYS A 379 115.86 2.19 23.52
CA LYS A 379 116.56 1.71 24.72
C LYS A 379 117.50 0.52 24.50
N ILE A 380 118.40 0.59 23.51
CA ILE A 380 119.67 -0.16 23.56
C ILE A 380 120.76 0.76 23.00
N GLY A 381 121.49 1.44 23.89
CA GLY A 381 122.56 2.37 23.56
C GLY A 381 122.87 3.30 24.72
N GLY A 382 123.66 2.81 25.68
CA GLY A 382 124.13 3.50 26.88
C GLY A 382 124.77 2.50 27.82
#